data_AF-A0A7V9I7L4-F1
#
_entry.id   AF-A0A7V9I7L4-F1
#
_cell.length_a   1.000
_cell.length_b   1.000
_cell.length_c   1.000
_cell.angle_alpha   90.00
_cell.angle_beta   90.00
_cell.angle_gamma   90.00
#
_symmetry.space_group_name_H-M   'P 1'
#
loop_
_entity.id
_entity.type
_entity.pdbx_description
1 polymer ?
#
loop_
_entity_poly.entity_id
_entity_poly.type
_entity_poly.pdbx_seq_one_letter_code
_entity_poly.pdbx_strand_id
1 'polypeptide(L)'
;RMLGLSAEEVWARAEGWRDGLPLTGLAVCPCASTVGGGSLPDAELPGFALVLDSTEYGLSPDALTQRLRTGATPVMARSERDRVWLDPRTVQPEEEPSLLAAIEAALRSPASFAATPTRGL
;
A
#
# COMPACT_ATOMS: atom_id res chain seq x y z
N ARG A 1 -10.36 -12.10 1.70
CA ARG A 1 -10.33 -12.83 2.99
C ARG A 1 -9.12 -12.33 3.75
N MET A 2 -9.25 -11.92 5.02
CA MET A 2 -8.07 -11.56 5.84
C MET A 2 -7.41 -12.83 6.37
N LEU A 3 -6.08 -12.90 6.30
CA LEU A 3 -5.29 -13.95 6.92
C LEU A 3 -5.27 -13.75 8.44
N GLY A 4 -5.40 -14.84 9.20
CA GLY A 4 -5.34 -14.82 10.68
C GLY A 4 -3.91 -14.72 11.20
N LEU A 5 -3.13 -13.76 10.68
CA LEU A 5 -1.73 -13.55 11.06
C LEU A 5 -1.64 -12.81 12.39
N SER A 6 -0.61 -13.15 13.17
CA SER A 6 -0.18 -12.37 14.31
C SER A 6 0.43 -11.03 13.87
N ALA A 7 0.45 -10.07 14.79
CA ALA A 7 1.06 -8.75 14.57
C ALA A 7 2.52 -8.82 14.10
N GLU A 8 3.30 -9.72 14.70
CA GLU A 8 4.71 -9.93 14.38
C GLU A 8 4.87 -10.44 12.94
N GLU A 9 4.03 -11.39 12.53
CA GLU A 9 4.03 -11.90 11.15
C GLU A 9 3.63 -10.82 10.13
N VAL A 10 2.66 -9.96 10.47
CA VAL A 10 2.26 -8.85 9.60
C VAL A 10 3.40 -7.85 9.46
N TRP A 11 4.08 -7.51 10.57
CA TRP A 11 5.24 -6.63 10.54
C TRP A 11 6.38 -7.22 9.73
N ALA A 12 6.77 -8.48 10.00
CA ALA A 12 7.86 -9.16 9.31
C ALA A 12 7.61 -9.27 7.80
N ARG A 13 6.35 -9.53 7.39
CA ARG A 13 5.98 -9.52 5.97
C ARG A 13 6.07 -8.13 5.36
N ALA A 14 5.58 -7.09 6.04
CA ALA A 14 5.68 -5.72 5.54
C ALA A 14 7.15 -5.24 5.40
N GLU A 15 8.00 -5.58 6.36
CA GLU A 15 9.45 -5.32 6.28
C GLU A 15 10.10 -6.11 5.14
N GLY A 16 9.77 -7.39 4.99
CA GLY A 16 10.25 -8.21 3.89
C GLY A 16 9.87 -7.63 2.52
N TRP A 17 8.67 -7.08 2.38
CA TRP A 17 8.26 -6.37 1.16
C TRP A 17 9.06 -5.09 0.95
N ARG A 18 9.27 -4.29 2.01
CA ARG A 18 10.07 -3.06 1.94
C ARG A 18 11.49 -3.37 1.46
N ASP A 19 12.13 -4.36 2.08
CA ASP A 19 13.53 -4.71 1.81
C ASP A 19 13.69 -5.41 0.45
N GLY A 20 12.65 -6.11 -0.02
CA GLY A 20 12.61 -6.75 -1.33
C GLY A 20 12.40 -5.79 -2.51
N LEU A 21 12.03 -4.52 -2.26
CA LEU A 21 11.79 -3.52 -3.30
C LEU A 21 12.99 -2.57 -3.41
N PRO A 22 13.69 -2.52 -4.56
CA PRO A 22 14.79 -1.58 -4.80
C PRO A 22 14.27 -0.17 -5.13
N LEU A 23 13.52 0.41 -4.19
CA LEU A 23 12.80 1.68 -4.31
C LEU A 23 13.00 2.54 -3.04
N THR A 24 12.79 3.84 -3.17
CA THR A 24 12.79 4.80 -2.05
C THR A 24 11.36 5.15 -1.67
N GLY A 25 11.16 5.94 -0.62
CA GLY A 25 9.83 6.34 -0.17
C GLY A 25 8.97 5.19 0.39
N LEU A 26 9.59 4.09 0.82
CA LEU A 26 8.92 2.95 1.43
C LEU A 26 9.06 2.99 2.96
N ALA A 27 7.95 2.82 3.68
CA ALA A 27 7.95 2.71 5.13
C ALA A 27 6.98 1.65 5.61
N VAL A 28 7.28 0.99 6.72
CA VAL A 28 6.32 0.14 7.43
C VAL A 28 5.69 0.99 8.52
N CYS A 29 4.36 1.12 8.52
CA CYS A 29 3.63 1.93 9.49
C CYS A 29 2.55 1.11 10.20
N PRO A 30 2.28 1.40 11.49
CA PRO A 30 1.13 0.83 12.16
C PRO A 30 -0.17 1.31 11.50
N CYS A 31 -1.10 0.39 11.29
CA CYS A 31 -2.43 0.65 10.78
C CYS A 31 -3.48 0.17 11.78
N ALA A 32 -4.27 1.12 12.30
CA ALA A 32 -5.44 0.76 13.09
C ALA A 32 -6.54 0.25 12.15
N SER A 33 -6.92 -1.02 12.28
CA SER A 33 -8.19 -1.50 11.75
C SER A 33 -9.23 -1.33 12.85
N THR A 34 -10.09 -0.31 12.72
CA THR A 34 -11.12 -0.04 13.74
C THR A 34 -12.16 -1.16 13.75
N VAL A 35 -11.98 -2.16 14.60
CA VAL A 35 -13.08 -2.98 15.11
C VAL A 35 -13.72 -2.15 16.22
N GLY A 36 -14.94 -1.68 16.01
CA GLY A 36 -15.57 -0.68 16.88
C GLY A 36 -15.77 -1.13 18.33
N GLY A 37 -15.67 -0.16 19.25
CA GLY A 37 -16.49 -0.09 20.45
C GLY A 37 -15.90 -0.66 21.74
N GLY A 38 -15.12 0.15 22.47
CA GLY A 38 -15.14 0.15 23.93
C GLY A 38 -14.00 -0.57 24.64
N SER A 39 -13.22 0.25 25.36
CA SER A 39 -12.52 -0.12 26.59
C SER A 39 -11.36 -1.10 26.50
N LEU A 40 -10.20 -0.61 26.05
CA LEU A 40 -8.88 -0.95 26.60
C LEU A 40 -7.90 0.19 26.25
N PRO A 41 -7.34 0.94 27.22
CA PRO A 41 -6.13 1.71 26.98
C PRO A 41 -4.95 0.72 26.91
N ASP A 42 -4.07 0.85 25.90
CA ASP A 42 -2.82 0.09 25.70
C ASP A 42 -2.84 -1.26 24.97
N ALA A 43 -3.86 -1.59 24.17
CA ALA A 43 -3.76 -2.69 23.20
C ALA A 43 -4.45 -2.37 21.86
N GLU A 44 -3.84 -1.48 21.07
CA GLU A 44 -4.19 -1.34 19.66
C GLU A 44 -3.84 -2.64 18.94
N LEU A 45 -4.82 -3.30 18.32
CA LEU A 45 -4.59 -4.49 17.49
C LEU A 45 -3.54 -4.14 16.42
N PRO A 46 -2.34 -4.73 16.41
CA PRO A 46 -1.26 -4.24 15.55
C PRO A 46 -1.48 -4.74 14.13
N GLY A 47 -2.16 -3.95 13.31
CA GLY A 47 -1.98 -4.02 11.87
C GLY A 47 -0.71 -3.26 11.52
N PHE A 48 0.13 -3.83 10.67
CA PHE A 48 1.19 -3.08 9.98
C PHE A 48 0.87 -3.06 8.50
N ALA A 49 1.29 -2.01 7.83
CA ALA A 49 1.12 -1.86 6.40
C ALA A 49 2.40 -1.33 5.78
N LEU A 50 2.67 -1.78 4.55
CA LEU A 50 3.65 -1.13 3.70
C LEU A 50 3.03 0.17 3.17
N VAL A 51 3.74 1.27 3.36
CA VAL A 51 3.35 2.61 2.95
C VAL A 51 4.29 3.10 1.86
N LEU A 52 3.70 3.52 0.75
CA LEU A 52 4.39 4.07 -0.41
C LEU A 52 4.18 5.59 -0.42
N ASP A 53 5.27 6.35 -0.38
CA ASP A 53 5.28 7.78 -0.61
C ASP A 53 5.32 8.05 -2.12
N SER A 54 4.14 8.27 -2.71
CA SER A 54 4.01 8.52 -4.14
C SER A 54 4.61 9.86 -4.57
N THR A 55 4.84 10.78 -3.63
CA THR A 55 5.34 12.13 -3.94
C THR A 55 6.80 12.12 -4.39
N GLU A 56 7.62 11.19 -3.89
CA GLU A 56 8.99 10.98 -4.37
C GLU A 56 9.05 10.64 -5.87
N TYR A 57 7.96 10.10 -6.41
CA TYR A 57 7.82 9.70 -7.81
C TYR A 57 6.99 10.70 -8.63
N GLY A 58 6.65 11.86 -8.06
CA GLY A 58 5.81 12.87 -8.71
C GLY A 58 4.38 12.42 -8.98
N LEU A 59 3.86 11.48 -8.17
CA LEU A 59 2.52 10.93 -8.31
C LEU A 59 1.62 11.34 -7.15
N SER A 60 0.35 11.59 -7.45
CA SER A 60 -0.67 11.60 -6.41
C SER A 60 -0.96 10.16 -5.93
N PRO A 61 -1.39 9.98 -4.67
CA PRO A 61 -1.78 8.67 -4.16
C PRO A 61 -2.89 8.01 -4.98
N ASP A 62 -3.84 8.82 -5.47
CA ASP A 62 -4.93 8.35 -6.31
C ASP A 62 -4.43 7.88 -7.69
N ALA A 63 -3.44 8.56 -8.28
CA ALA A 63 -2.81 8.11 -9.51
C ALA A 63 -2.06 6.79 -9.30
N LEU A 64 -1.36 6.64 -8.17
CA LEU A 64 -0.65 5.40 -7.84
C LEU A 64 -1.61 4.24 -7.57
N THR A 65 -2.67 4.45 -6.77
CA THR A 65 -3.70 3.42 -6.53
C THR A 65 -4.43 3.04 -7.82
N GLN A 66 -4.71 4.00 -8.71
CA GLN A 66 -5.29 3.71 -10.02
C GLN A 66 -4.37 2.82 -10.86
N ARG A 67 -3.07 3.13 -10.92
CA ARG A 67 -2.09 2.29 -11.64
C ARG A 67 -1.99 0.89 -11.09
N LEU A 68 -1.93 0.75 -9.77
CA LEU A 68 -1.93 -0.53 -9.09
C LEU A 68 -3.18 -1.34 -9.46
N ARG A 69 -4.35 -0.70 -9.53
CA ARG A 69 -5.61 -1.36 -9.89
C ARG A 69 -5.71 -1.75 -11.37
N THR A 70 -5.14 -0.95 -12.28
CA THR A 70 -5.23 -1.18 -13.74
C THR A 70 -3.98 -1.83 -14.34
N GLY A 71 -2.99 -2.15 -13.52
CA GLY A 71 -1.76 -2.82 -13.94
C GLY A 71 -2.00 -4.26 -14.39
N ALA A 72 -0.93 -4.92 -14.85
CA ALA A 72 -0.99 -6.32 -15.28
C ALA A 72 -1.47 -7.26 -14.15
N THR A 73 -1.08 -6.95 -12.91
CA THR A 73 -1.62 -7.57 -11.69
C THR A 73 -2.43 -6.52 -10.94
N PRO A 74 -3.77 -6.64 -10.88
CA PRO A 74 -4.60 -5.69 -10.15
C PRO A 74 -4.33 -5.75 -8.64
N VAL A 75 -3.87 -4.64 -8.07
CA VAL A 75 -3.61 -4.49 -6.64
C VAL A 75 -4.56 -3.45 -6.06
N MET A 76 -5.36 -3.86 -5.08
CA MET A 76 -6.26 -2.97 -4.34
C MET A 76 -5.52 -2.41 -3.13
N ALA A 77 -4.99 -1.19 -3.28
CA ALA A 77 -4.38 -0.44 -2.19
C ALA A 77 -5.32 0.66 -1.69
N ARG A 78 -5.16 1.07 -0.44
CA ARG A 78 -5.90 2.21 0.13
C ARG A 78 -5.04 3.47 0.08
N SER A 79 -5.60 4.62 -0.28
CA SER A 79 -4.95 5.92 -0.12
C SER A 79 -5.41 6.58 1.19
N GLU A 80 -4.46 7.04 2.00
CA GLU A 80 -4.71 7.73 3.26
C GLU A 80 -3.55 8.66 3.61
N ARG A 81 -3.85 9.89 4.05
CA ARG A 81 -2.87 10.93 4.42
C ARG A 81 -1.77 11.11 3.38
N ASP A 82 -2.19 11.31 2.13
CA ASP A 82 -1.31 11.52 0.99
C ASP A 82 -0.32 10.38 0.70
N ARG A 83 -0.64 9.15 1.13
CA ARG A 83 0.18 7.95 0.91
C ARG A 83 -0.66 6.76 0.49
N VAL A 84 -0.01 5.77 -0.12
CA VAL A 84 -0.66 4.51 -0.51
C VAL A 84 -0.25 3.42 0.46
N TRP A 85 -1.23 2.66 0.95
CA TRP A 85 -1.03 1.66 2.00
C TRP A 85 -1.47 0.29 1.51
N LEU A 86 -0.67 -0.72 1.84
CA LEU A 86 -0.86 -2.13 1.51
C LEU A 86 -0.81 -2.96 2.79
N ASP A 87 -1.88 -3.72 3.03
CA ASP A 87 -2.02 -4.55 4.23
C ASP A 87 -1.58 -6.01 3.93
N PRO A 88 -0.53 -6.54 4.58
CA PRO A 88 -0.08 -7.91 4.39
C PRO A 88 -1.14 -8.97 4.69
N ARG A 89 -2.15 -8.65 5.50
CA ARG A 89 -3.22 -9.59 5.85
C ARG A 89 -4.17 -9.86 4.68
N THR A 90 -4.13 -9.07 3.62
CA THR A 90 -5.00 -9.26 2.45
C THR A 90 -4.31 -9.97 1.28
N VAL A 91 -3.02 -10.32 1.43
CA VAL A 91 -2.20 -10.87 0.36
C VAL A 91 -1.72 -12.26 0.77
N GLN A 92 -2.03 -13.26 -0.04
CA GLN A 92 -1.53 -14.61 0.19
C GLN A 92 -0.02 -14.70 -0.10
N PRO A 93 0.73 -15.59 0.58
CA PRO A 93 2.17 -15.74 0.34
C PRO A 93 2.54 -15.97 -1.14
N GLU A 94 1.68 -16.69 -1.87
CA GLU A 94 1.90 -17.00 -3.30
C GLU A 94 1.69 -15.77 -4.21
N GLU A 95 0.95 -14.77 -3.74
CA GLU A 95 0.66 -13.53 -4.47
C GLU A 95 1.75 -12.45 -4.26
N GLU A 96 2.62 -12.62 -3.26
CA GLU A 96 3.66 -11.64 -2.91
C GLU A 96 4.60 -11.29 -4.08
N PRO A 97 5.16 -12.25 -4.83
CA PRO A 97 6.08 -11.91 -5.92
C PRO A 97 5.38 -11.06 -7.00
N SER A 98 4.12 -11.37 -7.30
CA SER A 98 3.31 -10.60 -8.25
C SER A 98 2.94 -9.22 -7.73
N LEU A 99 2.69 -9.08 -6.43
CA LEU A 99 2.46 -7.80 -5.77
C LEU A 99 3.71 -6.90 -5.86
N LEU A 100 4.88 -7.40 -5.50
CA LEU A 100 6.12 -6.61 -5.51
C LEU A 100 6.45 -6.12 -6.92
N ALA A 101 6.33 -7.00 -7.91
CA ALA A 101 6.50 -6.63 -9.31
C ALA A 101 5.49 -5.56 -9.77
N ALA A 102 4.23 -5.63 -9.31
CA ALA A 102 3.21 -4.64 -9.63
C ALA A 102 3.49 -3.27 -8.98
N ILE A 103 3.98 -3.24 -7.74
CA ILE A 103 4.39 -2.01 -7.04
C ILE A 103 5.54 -1.34 -7.79
N GLU A 104 6.57 -2.12 -8.13
CA GLU A 104 7.72 -1.61 -8.87
C GLU A 104 7.30 -1.06 -10.24
N ALA A 105 6.48 -1.80 -10.99
CA ALA A 105 5.98 -1.34 -12.28
C ALA A 105 5.13 -0.07 -12.15
N ALA A 106 4.26 0.05 -11.14
CA ALA A 106 3.39 1.21 -10.95
C ALA A 106 4.16 2.50 -10.63
N LEU A 107 5.23 2.38 -9.83
CA LEU A 107 6.09 3.50 -9.42
C LEU A 107 7.10 3.90 -10.50
N ARG A 108 7.64 2.92 -11.26
CA ARG A 108 8.57 3.19 -12.37
C ARG A 108 7.88 3.58 -13.66
N SER A 109 6.59 3.25 -13.82
CA SER A 109 5.86 3.63 -15.03
C SER A 109 5.90 5.16 -15.17
N PRO A 110 6.39 5.69 -16.31
CA PRO A 110 6.39 7.13 -16.51
C PRO A 110 4.97 7.63 -16.34
N ALA A 111 4.82 8.81 -15.77
CA ALA A 111 3.50 9.39 -15.67
C ALA A 111 2.88 9.52 -17.05
N SER A 112 1.94 8.63 -17.35
CA SER A 112 0.94 8.91 -18.36
C SER A 112 0.15 10.08 -17.77
N PHE A 113 0.59 11.28 -18.13
CA PHE A 113 -0.17 12.48 -17.93
C PHE A 113 -1.42 12.32 -18.79
N ALA A 114 -2.45 11.67 -18.25
CA ALA A 114 -3.82 11.98 -18.64
C ALA A 114 -4.09 13.40 -18.13
N ALA A 115 -3.53 14.38 -18.84
CA ALA A 115 -3.90 15.76 -18.71
C ALA A 115 -5.39 15.84 -19.05
N THR A 116 -6.23 15.99 -18.03
CA THR A 116 -7.51 16.67 -18.25
C THR A 116 -7.35 18.06 -17.65
N PRO A 117 -7.00 19.08 -18.45
CA PRO A 117 -7.30 20.44 -18.04
C PRO A 117 -8.82 20.58 -18.10
N THR A 118 -9.53 20.33 -17.00
CA THR A 118 -10.89 20.85 -16.86
C THR A 118 -10.77 22.32 -16.48
N ARG A 119 -10.43 23.14 -17.47
CA ARG A 119 -10.67 24.58 -17.41
C ARG A 119 -11.86 24.88 -18.31
N GLY A 120 -12.91 25.39 -17.70
CA GLY A 120 -14.19 25.78 -18.31
C GLY A 120 -15.28 25.46 -17.28
N LEU A 121 -15.94 26.42 -16.65
CA LEU A 121 -16.27 27.79 -17.02
C LEU A 121 -16.15 28.73 -15.81
#